data_AF-A0A7Y1VBQ2-F1
#
_entry.id   AF-A0A7Y1VBQ2-F1
#
_cell.length_a   1.000
_cell.length_b   1.000
_cell.length_c   1.000
_cell.angle_alpha   90.00
_cell.angle_beta   90.00
_cell.angle_gamma   90.00
#
_symmetry.space_group_name_H-M   'P 1'
#
loop_
_entity.id
_entity.type
_entity.pdbx_description
1 polymer ?
#
loop_
_entity_poly.entity_id
_entity_poly.type
_entity_poly.pdbx_seq_one_letter_code
_entity_poly.pdbx_strand_id
1 'polypeptide(L)'
;MAIKKSVFDFFKKLEKNNNRDWFNTNKKEFKTIEAEVKQNYHDILEALNKHDEIDDFKMFRIYRDVRFSKNKLPYKTHFGGSFRRKKPELRGGYYLHIQPNNESFIATG
;
A
#
# COMPACT_ATOMS: atom_id res chain seq x y z
N MET A 1 -16.79 -2.75 0.31
CA MET A 1 -15.75 -3.05 -0.70
C MET A 1 -14.70 -3.96 -0.07
N ALA A 2 -14.01 -4.83 -0.84
CA ALA A 2 -13.02 -5.76 -0.31
C ALA A 2 -11.73 -5.74 -1.16
N ILE A 3 -10.58 -6.00 -0.52
CA ILE A 3 -9.30 -6.17 -1.23
C ILE A 3 -9.35 -7.48 -2.01
N LYS A 4 -9.15 -7.42 -3.33
CA LYS A 4 -9.19 -8.60 -4.19
C LYS A 4 -8.04 -9.56 -3.89
N LYS A 5 -8.31 -10.86 -4.04
CA LYS A 5 -7.28 -11.91 -3.89
C LYS A 5 -6.08 -11.71 -4.82
N SER A 6 -6.29 -11.16 -6.02
CA SER A 6 -5.25 -10.85 -7.01
C SER A 6 -4.12 -9.98 -6.46
N VAL A 7 -4.40 -9.11 -5.50
CA VAL A 7 -3.38 -8.30 -4.78
C VAL A 7 -2.37 -9.22 -4.09
N PHE A 8 -2.87 -10.17 -3.31
CA PHE A 8 -2.05 -11.10 -2.55
C PHE A 8 -1.33 -12.09 -3.47
N ASP A 9 -1.99 -12.56 -4.53
CA ASP A 9 -1.38 -13.46 -5.50
C ASP A 9 -0.24 -12.78 -6.26
N PHE A 10 -0.39 -11.51 -6.64
CA PHE A 10 0.69 -10.73 -7.26
C PHE A 10 1.90 -10.60 -6.33
N PHE A 11 1.69 -10.23 -5.06
CA PHE A 11 2.80 -10.09 -4.13
C PHE A 11 3.50 -11.41 -3.80
N LYS A 12 2.78 -12.54 -3.76
CA LYS A 12 3.39 -13.87 -3.64
C LYS A 12 4.26 -14.23 -4.85
N LYS A 13 3.85 -13.84 -6.06
CA LYS A 13 4.69 -14.01 -7.27
C LYS A 13 5.90 -13.09 -7.22
N LEU A 14 5.71 -11.83 -6.83
CA LEU A 14 6.78 -10.84 -6.73
C LEU A 14 7.82 -11.26 -5.69
N GLU A 15 7.41 -11.80 -4.54
CA GLU A 15 8.30 -12.29 -3.50
C GLU A 15 9.31 -13.33 -4.05
N LYS A 16 8.84 -14.24 -4.90
CA LYS A 16 9.69 -15.25 -5.56
C LYS A 16 10.53 -14.70 -6.71
N ASN A 17 10.16 -13.56 -7.28
CA ASN A 17 10.73 -13.01 -8.50
C ASN A 17 11.10 -11.51 -8.36
N ASN A 18 11.63 -11.10 -7.20
CA ASN A 18 11.84 -9.69 -6.87
C ASN A 18 13.08 -9.11 -7.58
N ASN A 19 12.99 -8.97 -8.89
CA ASN A 19 14.01 -8.38 -9.77
C ASN A 19 13.36 -7.48 -10.83
N ARG A 20 14.17 -6.61 -11.45
CA ARG A 20 13.69 -5.57 -12.35
C ARG A 20 13.06 -6.12 -13.62
N ASP A 21 13.64 -7.17 -14.20
CA ASP A 21 13.20 -7.73 -15.47
C ASP A 21 11.81 -8.36 -15.33
N TRP A 22 11.62 -9.17 -14.28
CA TRP A 22 10.32 -9.74 -13.98
C TRP A 22 9.28 -8.66 -13.70
N PHE A 23 9.61 -7.65 -12.89
CA PHE A 23 8.66 -6.57 -12.60
C PHE A 23 8.30 -5.76 -13.84
N ASN A 24 9.24 -5.50 -14.75
CA ASN A 24 8.96 -4.77 -15.98
C ASN A 24 7.95 -5.51 -16.87
N THR A 25 8.09 -6.83 -17.01
CA THR A 25 7.12 -7.66 -17.74
C THR A 25 5.75 -7.68 -17.08
N ASN A 26 5.69 -7.66 -15.75
CA ASN A 26 4.43 -7.73 -14.98
C ASN A 26 3.90 -6.35 -14.56
N LYS A 27 4.52 -5.26 -15.03
CA LYS A 27 4.21 -3.89 -14.60
C LYS A 27 2.78 -3.48 -14.95
N LYS A 28 2.24 -3.96 -16.07
CA LYS A 28 0.87 -3.68 -16.49
C LYS A 28 -0.14 -4.28 -15.51
N GLU A 29 0.05 -5.54 -15.10
CA GLU A 29 -0.75 -6.20 -14.07
C GLU A 29 -0.68 -5.42 -12.75
N PHE A 30 0.54 -5.06 -12.31
CA PHE A 30 0.72 -4.26 -11.10
C PHE A 30 -0.04 -2.93 -11.17
N LYS A 31 -0.02 -2.22 -12.30
CA LYS A 31 -0.69 -0.92 -12.45
C LYS A 31 -2.21 -1.03 -12.38
N THR A 32 -2.79 -2.10 -12.92
CA THR A 32 -4.21 -2.39 -12.76
C THR A 32 -4.55 -2.64 -11.29
N ILE A 33 -3.77 -3.49 -10.60
CA ILE A 33 -3.96 -3.77 -9.17
C ILE A 33 -3.79 -2.50 -8.32
N GLU A 34 -2.77 -1.69 -8.61
CA GLU A 34 -2.50 -0.43 -7.92
C GLU A 34 -3.66 0.57 -8.05
N ALA A 35 -4.26 0.68 -9.24
CA ALA A 35 -5.42 1.54 -9.47
C ALA A 35 -6.65 1.07 -8.67
N GLU A 36 -6.91 -0.25 -8.63
CA GLU A 36 -7.99 -0.81 -7.84
C GLU A 36 -7.77 -0.59 -6.34
N VAL A 37 -6.59 -0.88 -5.82
CA VAL A 37 -6.27 -0.64 -4.40
C VAL A 37 -6.37 0.85 -4.07
N LYS A 38 -5.96 1.74 -4.97
CA LYS A 38 -6.12 3.18 -4.77
C LYS A 38 -7.60 3.56 -4.60
N GLN A 39 -8.51 2.95 -5.36
CA GLN A 39 -9.94 3.17 -5.16
C GLN A 39 -10.39 2.69 -3.77
N ASN A 40 -9.93 1.53 -3.32
CA ASN A 40 -10.22 1.07 -1.96
C ASN A 40 -9.72 2.05 -0.87
N TYR A 41 -8.58 2.72 -1.09
CA TYR A 41 -8.12 3.79 -0.18
C TYR A 41 -9.06 5.01 -0.21
N HIS A 42 -9.61 5.40 -1.37
CA HIS A 42 -10.63 6.45 -1.45
C HIS A 42 -11.89 6.07 -0.66
N ASP A 43 -12.39 4.86 -0.84
CA ASP A 43 -13.58 4.38 -0.10
C ASP A 43 -13.34 4.36 1.43
N ILE A 44 -12.12 4.01 1.87
CA ILE A 44 -11.73 4.06 3.28
C ILE A 44 -11.66 5.52 3.78
N LEU A 45 -11.13 6.44 2.98
CA LEU A 45 -11.11 7.87 3.31
C LEU A 45 -12.53 8.40 3.55
N GLU A 46 -13.48 8.07 2.66
CA GLU A 46 -14.89 8.46 2.82
C GLU A 46 -15.52 7.86 4.07
N ALA A 47 -15.20 6.60 4.38
CA ALA A 47 -15.69 5.94 5.58
C ALA A 47 -15.12 6.55 6.87
N LEU A 48 -13.82 6.87 6.90
CA LEU A 48 -13.18 7.54 8.04
C LEU A 48 -13.77 8.93 8.27
N ASN A 49 -14.05 9.68 7.20
CA ASN A 49 -14.64 11.02 7.28
C ASN A 49 -16.08 11.07 7.84
N LYS A 50 -16.71 9.91 8.09
CA LYS A 50 -17.99 9.85 8.84
C LYS A 50 -17.81 10.01 10.34
N HIS A 51 -16.59 9.80 10.85
CA HIS A 51 -16.29 9.76 12.28
C HIS A 51 -15.06 10.59 12.69
N ASP A 52 -14.27 11.06 11.72
CA ASP A 52 -13.04 11.85 11.92
C ASP A 52 -12.93 12.90 10.80
N GLU A 53 -11.96 13.81 10.88
CA GLU A 53 -11.64 14.76 9.80
C GLU A 53 -10.27 14.41 9.19
N ILE A 54 -10.30 13.75 8.04
CA ILE A 54 -9.12 13.31 7.29
C ILE A 54 -8.97 14.18 6.03
N ASP A 55 -7.83 14.87 5.92
CA ASP A 55 -7.53 15.73 4.75
C ASP A 55 -7.41 14.90 3.47
N ASP A 56 -6.52 13.90 3.50
CA ASP A 56 -6.11 13.14 2.34
C ASP A 56 -5.40 11.85 2.75
N PHE A 57 -5.26 10.92 1.81
CA PHE A 57 -4.41 9.75 1.95
C PHE A 57 -3.23 9.75 0.98
N LYS A 58 -2.18 9.03 1.36
CA LYS A 58 -1.01 8.80 0.52
C LYS A 58 -0.70 7.32 0.44
N MET A 59 -0.92 6.72 -0.73
CA MET A 59 -0.42 5.39 -1.03
C MET A 59 1.05 5.46 -1.44
N PHE A 60 1.88 4.61 -0.83
CA PHE A 60 3.32 4.60 -1.06
C PHE A 60 3.68 3.82 -2.31
N ARG A 61 4.76 4.26 -2.96
CA ARG A 61 5.33 3.56 -4.12
C ARG A 61 5.87 2.18 -3.71
N ILE A 62 5.78 1.24 -4.65
CA ILE A 62 6.31 -0.12 -4.53
C ILE A 62 7.84 -0.18 -4.45
N TYR A 63 8.55 0.81 -5.00
CA TYR A 63 10.02 0.81 -4.98
C TYR A 63 10.58 0.89 -3.56
N ARG A 64 11.59 0.08 -3.28
CA ARG A 64 12.34 0.09 -2.02
C ARG A 64 13.60 0.95 -2.17
N ASP A 65 13.88 1.79 -1.17
CA ASP A 65 15.20 2.40 -1.05
C ASP A 65 16.16 1.37 -0.44
N VAL A 66 17.15 0.94 -1.23
CA VAL A 66 18.07 -0.14 -0.86
C VAL A 66 19.47 0.35 -0.53
N ARG A 67 19.74 1.66 -0.61
CA ARG A 67 21.11 2.21 -0.43
C ARG A 67 21.72 1.78 0.89
N PHE A 68 20.98 1.93 1.99
CA PHE A 68 21.43 1.59 3.34
C PHE A 68 20.75 0.33 3.92
N SER A 69 19.88 -0.35 3.16
CA SER A 69 19.18 -1.53 3.65
C SER A 69 20.05 -2.78 3.57
N LYS A 70 19.97 -3.68 4.57
CA LYS A 70 20.51 -5.05 4.48
C LYS A 70 19.76 -5.86 3.42
N ASN A 71 18.46 -5.62 3.26
CA ASN A 71 17.65 -6.23 2.23
C ASN A 71 17.79 -5.42 0.92
N LYS A 72 18.43 -6.02 -0.09
CA LYS A 72 18.68 -5.38 -1.39
C LYS A 72 17.60 -5.62 -2.45
N LEU A 73 16.46 -6.20 -2.07
CA LEU A 73 15.36 -6.41 -3.01
C LEU A 73 14.79 -5.06 -3.50
N PRO A 74 14.65 -4.85 -4.82
CA PRO A 74 14.28 -3.57 -5.41
C PRO A 74 12.83 -3.14 -5.13
N TYR A 75 11.94 -4.09 -4.86
CA TYR A 75 10.51 -3.84 -4.67
C TYR A 75 10.01 -4.28 -3.30
N LYS A 76 8.99 -3.58 -2.81
CA LYS A 76 8.18 -3.98 -1.64
C LYS A 76 7.21 -5.07 -2.06
N THR A 77 6.92 -5.98 -1.13
CA THR A 77 5.98 -7.10 -1.30
C THR A 77 4.63 -6.81 -0.62
N HIS A 78 4.29 -5.53 -0.48
CA HIS A 78 3.07 -5.05 0.16
C HIS A 78 2.64 -3.70 -0.42
N PHE A 79 1.37 -3.37 -0.22
CA PHE A 79 0.92 -1.98 -0.26
C PHE A 79 0.99 -1.37 1.13
N GLY A 80 1.41 -0.12 1.19
CA GLY A 80 1.41 0.67 2.41
C GLY A 80 0.92 2.08 2.10
N GLY A 81 0.15 2.68 3.00
CA GLY A 81 -0.31 4.05 2.82
C GLY A 81 -0.82 4.66 4.11
N SER A 82 -0.83 5.98 4.17
CA SER A 82 -1.21 6.75 5.36
C SER A 82 -2.40 7.67 5.07
N PHE A 83 -3.29 7.81 6.04
CA PHE A 83 -4.40 8.77 6.07
C PHE A 83 -4.04 9.86 7.08
N ARG A 84 -3.99 11.12 6.65
CA ARG A 84 -3.57 12.24 7.51
C ARG A 84 -4.78 12.98 8.02
N ARG A 85 -4.90 13.13 9.34
CA ARG A 85 -5.94 13.98 9.95
C ARG A 85 -5.72 15.44 9.62
N LYS A 86 -6.79 16.22 9.68
CA LYS A 86 -6.81 17.64 9.35
C LYS A 86 -5.78 18.44 10.16
N LYS A 87 -4.95 19.23 9.47
CA LYS A 87 -3.94 20.09 10.11
C LYS A 87 -4.32 21.57 10.00
N PRO A 88 -4.01 22.39 11.02
CA PRO A 88 -3.26 22.06 12.25
C PRO A 88 -4.11 21.51 13.41
N GLU A 89 -5.42 21.35 13.25
CA GLU A 89 -6.39 21.10 14.32
C GLU A 89 -6.24 19.73 14.96
N LEU A 90 -5.95 18.70 14.15
CA LEU A 90 -5.88 17.31 14.58
C LEU A 90 -4.46 16.75 14.38
N ARG A 91 -3.96 16.09 15.43
CA ARG A 91 -2.70 15.35 15.38
C ARG A 91 -2.93 13.90 14.99
N GLY A 92 -1.90 13.33 14.39
CA GLY A 92 -1.81 11.91 14.07
C GLY A 92 -2.42 11.52 12.73
N GLY A 93 -2.57 10.21 12.53
CA GLY A 93 -3.13 9.60 11.35
C GLY A 93 -3.19 8.08 11.42
N TYR A 94 -3.75 7.49 10.37
CA TYR A 94 -3.89 6.05 10.24
C TYR A 94 -2.91 5.54 9.19
N TYR A 95 -2.38 4.34 9.40
CA TYR A 95 -1.56 3.61 8.44
C TYR A 95 -2.20 2.26 8.14
N LEU A 96 -2.29 1.94 6.84
CA LEU A 96 -2.79 0.66 6.35
C LEU A 96 -1.66 -0.06 5.61
N HIS A 97 -1.45 -1.32 6.01
CA HIS A 97 -0.49 -2.24 5.42
C HIS A 97 -1.19 -3.50 4.92
N ILE A 98 -1.02 -3.80 3.63
CA ILE A 98 -1.64 -4.95 2.97
C ILE A 98 -0.54 -5.83 2.40
N GLN A 99 -0.33 -6.98 3.03
CA GLN A 99 0.69 -7.97 2.70
C GLN A 99 0.10 -9.39 2.76
N PRO A 100 0.50 -10.31 1.87
CA PRO A 100 0.15 -11.73 1.99
C PRO A 100 0.63 -12.35 3.31
N ASN A 101 0.33 -13.64 3.51
CA ASN A 101 0.88 -14.47 4.59
C ASN A 101 0.50 -14.03 6.01
N ASN A 102 -0.68 -13.40 6.17
CA ASN A 102 -1.16 -12.89 7.45
C ASN A 102 -0.29 -11.77 8.06
N GLU A 103 0.42 -11.03 7.20
CA GLU A 103 1.31 -9.91 7.61
C GLU A 103 0.65 -8.53 7.37
N SER A 104 -0.65 -8.49 7.09
CA SER A 104 -1.40 -7.24 6.99
C SER A 104 -1.69 -6.66 8.37
N PHE A 105 -1.56 -5.35 8.52
CA PHE A 105 -1.82 -4.67 9.80
C PHE A 105 -2.26 -3.21 9.59
N ILE A 106 -2.78 -2.62 10.66
CA ILE A 106 -3.06 -1.19 10.77
C ILE A 106 -2.26 -0.59 11.92
N ALA A 107 -1.91 0.68 11.82
CA ALA A 107 -1.31 1.43 12.91
C ALA A 107 -1.92 2.83 12.99
N THR A 108 -1.85 3.43 14.18
CA THR A 108 -2.32 4.79 14.45
C THR A 108 -1.33 5.50 15.37
N GLY A 109 -1.23 6.82 15.25
CA GLY A 109 -0.37 7.66 16.08
C GLY A 109 -0.37 9.10 15.59
#